data_AF-A0A8C2HL26-F1
#
_entry.id   AF-A0A8C2HL26-F1
#
_cell.length_a   1.000
_cell.length_b   1.000
_cell.length_c   1.000
_cell.angle_alpha   90.00
_cell.angle_beta   90.00
_cell.angle_gamma   90.00
#
_symmetry.space_group_name_H-M   'P 1'
#
loop_
_entity.id
_entity.type
_entity.pdbx_description
1 polymer ?
#
loop_
_entity_poly.entity_id
_entity_poly.type
_entity_poly.pdbx_seq_one_letter_code
_entity_poly.pdbx_strand_id
1 'polypeptide(L)'
;AQSQHRHPFECPNVVRISSQTGQGVPELWDTMLQFRDAMLSSGELRVRRQTQQKVWLWNLIQENAVRHFQQHPAVHAELPELERRVTSGDISPGLAADLLLKVFSTVQ
;
A
#
# COMPACT_ATOMS: atom_id res chain seq x y z
N ALA A 1 -37.51 -0.35 9.37
CA ALA A 1 -36.60 0.80 9.32
C ALA A 1 -35.59 0.66 10.44
N GLN A 2 -34.42 0.08 10.16
CA GLN A 2 -33.34 0.00 11.13
C GLN A 2 -32.59 1.34 11.08
N SER A 3 -32.70 2.10 12.15
CA SER A 3 -31.98 3.36 12.36
C SER A 3 -30.47 3.06 12.37
N GLN A 4 -29.82 3.37 11.26
CA GLN A 4 -28.35 3.39 11.16
C GLN A 4 -27.85 4.46 12.14
N HIS A 5 -27.48 4.05 13.36
CA HIS A 5 -26.82 4.94 14.30
C HIS A 5 -25.47 5.33 13.70
N ARG A 6 -25.40 6.56 13.21
CA ARG A 6 -24.18 7.17 12.67
C ARG A 6 -23.11 7.17 13.76
N HIS A 7 -21.96 6.58 13.50
CA HIS A 7 -20.92 6.45 14.52
C HIS A 7 -20.30 7.83 14.83
N PRO A 8 -20.03 8.20 16.10
CA PRO A 8 -19.54 9.53 16.48
C PRO A 8 -18.27 9.98 15.74
N PHE A 9 -17.52 9.02 15.20
CA PHE A 9 -16.25 9.23 14.51
C PHE A 9 -16.32 9.14 12.98
N GLU A 10 -17.52 9.19 12.39
CA GLU A 10 -17.66 9.39 10.94
C GLU A 10 -17.21 10.80 10.51
N CYS A 11 -17.27 11.76 11.43
CA CYS A 11 -16.67 13.09 11.28
C CYS A 11 -15.45 13.20 12.21
N PRO A 12 -14.25 13.51 11.70
CA PRO A 12 -13.07 13.66 12.53
C PRO A 12 -13.23 14.78 13.58
N ASN A 13 -12.94 14.48 14.85
CA ASN A 13 -12.89 15.49 15.92
C ASN A 13 -11.64 16.36 15.78
N VAL A 14 -11.80 17.67 15.99
CA VAL A 14 -10.70 18.65 15.96
C VAL A 14 -10.43 19.15 17.38
N VAL A 15 -9.20 18.99 17.86
CA VAL A 15 -8.76 19.40 19.19
C VAL A 15 -7.53 20.30 19.12
N ARG A 16 -7.38 21.23 20.06
CA ARG A 16 -6.19 22.10 20.19
C ARG A 16 -5.24 21.51 21.22
N ILE A 17 -3.95 21.42 20.87
CA ILE A 17 -2.90 20.90 21.75
C ILE A 17 -1.65 21.78 21.71
N SER A 18 -0.81 21.68 22.73
CA SER A 18 0.54 22.24 22.75
C SER A 18 1.52 21.18 23.28
N SER A 19 2.36 20.66 22.39
CA SER A 19 3.40 19.69 22.77
C SER A 19 4.46 20.29 23.68
N GLN A 20 4.70 21.61 23.60
CA GLN A 20 5.66 22.32 24.44
C GLN A 20 5.19 22.46 25.89
N THR A 21 3.89 22.71 26.10
CA THR A 21 3.32 22.93 27.45
C THR A 21 2.62 21.70 28.01
N GLY A 22 2.39 20.67 27.18
CA GLY A 22 1.59 19.50 27.51
C GLY A 22 0.07 19.74 27.49
N GLN A 23 -0.39 20.97 27.23
CA GLN A 23 -1.80 21.30 27.20
C GLN A 23 -2.53 20.50 26.11
N GLY A 24 -3.67 19.89 26.46
CA GLY A 24 -4.53 19.17 25.52
C GLY A 24 -4.06 17.74 25.19
N VAL A 25 -2.89 17.31 25.67
CA VAL A 25 -2.36 15.97 25.39
C VAL A 25 -3.15 14.87 26.11
N PRO A 26 -3.52 15.01 27.40
CA PRO A 26 -4.38 14.03 28.07
C PRO A 26 -5.75 13.89 27.39
N GLU A 27 -6.38 15.01 27.03
CA GLU A 27 -7.70 15.04 26.38
C GLU A 27 -7.66 14.45 24.97
N LEU A 28 -6.56 14.65 24.24
CA LEU A 28 -6.31 13.98 22.96
C LEU A 28 -6.25 12.45 23.15
N TRP A 29 -5.55 11.97 24.18
CA TRP A 29 -5.45 10.54 24.47
C TRP A 29 -6.82 9.94 24.81
N ASP A 30 -7.63 10.60 25.63
CA ASP A 30 -9.00 10.18 25.92
C ASP A 30 -9.85 10.11 24.65
N THR A 31 -9.72 11.08 23.75
CA THR A 31 -10.39 11.08 22.45
C THR A 31 -9.95 9.88 21.59
N MET A 32 -8.66 9.52 21.59
CA MET A 32 -8.14 8.35 20.88
C MET A 32 -8.68 7.03 21.46
N LEU A 33 -8.80 6.93 22.78
CA LEU A 33 -9.38 5.76 23.45
C LEU A 33 -10.87 5.60 23.11
N GLN A 34 -11.63 6.69 23.16
CA GLN A 34 -13.04 6.70 22.73
C GLN A 34 -13.20 6.24 21.28
N PHE A 35 -12.33 6.71 20.37
CA PHE A 35 -12.32 6.24 18.98
C PHE A 35 -12.05 4.74 18.89
N ARG A 36 -11.01 4.26 19.57
CA ARG A 36 -10.65 2.84 19.58
C ARG A 36 -11.80 1.97 20.06
N ASP A 37 -12.43 2.34 21.17
CA ASP A 37 -13.47 1.52 21.80
C ASP A 37 -14.74 1.47 20.93
N ALA A 38 -15.09 2.59 20.30
CA ALA A 38 -16.23 2.68 19.39
C ALA A 38 -15.96 1.88 18.08
N MET A 39 -14.73 1.93 17.56
CA MET A 39 -14.30 1.13 16.40
C MET A 39 -14.19 -0.38 16.71
N LEU A 40 -13.89 -0.75 17.96
CA LEU A 40 -13.86 -2.14 18.41
C LEU A 40 -15.28 -2.69 18.59
N SER A 41 -16.18 -1.92 19.20
CA SER A 41 -17.56 -2.34 19.46
C SER A 41 -18.38 -2.49 18.16
N SER A 42 -18.14 -1.62 17.17
CA SER A 42 -18.70 -1.74 15.82
C SER A 42 -18.08 -2.88 14.98
N GLY A 43 -16.90 -3.40 15.39
CA GLY A 43 -16.13 -4.39 14.64
C GLY A 43 -15.40 -3.84 13.41
N GLU A 44 -15.57 -2.55 13.09
CA GLU A 44 -14.92 -1.90 11.95
C GLU A 44 -13.40 -1.94 12.03
N LEU A 45 -12.82 -1.84 13.24
CA LEU A 45 -11.37 -1.87 13.41
C LEU A 45 -10.76 -3.18 12.88
N ARG A 46 -11.44 -4.30 13.12
CA ARG A 46 -11.00 -5.62 12.65
C ARG A 46 -11.06 -5.70 11.13
N VAL A 47 -12.16 -5.24 10.53
CA VAL A 47 -12.35 -5.22 9.06
C VAL A 47 -11.29 -4.33 8.39
N ARG A 48 -11.05 -3.13 8.93
CA ARG A 48 -10.01 -2.22 8.43
C ARG A 48 -8.62 -2.86 8.51
N ARG A 49 -8.27 -3.50 9.63
CA ARG A 49 -7.00 -4.22 9.78
C ARG A 49 -6.83 -5.36 8.79
N GLN A 50 -7.86 -6.18 8.58
CA GLN A 50 -7.82 -7.25 7.59
C GLN A 50 -7.61 -6.70 6.17
N THR A 51 -8.28 -5.59 5.84
CA THR A 51 -8.12 -4.92 4.54
C THR A 51 -6.71 -4.38 4.37
N GLN A 52 -6.16 -3.71 5.39
CA GLN A 52 -4.79 -3.22 5.39
C GLN A 52 -3.77 -4.35 5.25
N GLN A 53 -3.97 -5.48 5.92
CA GLN A 53 -3.11 -6.66 5.79
C GLN A 53 -3.10 -7.22 4.36
N LYS A 54 -4.27 -7.28 3.70
CA LYS A 54 -4.36 -7.69 2.29
C LYS A 54 -3.61 -6.74 1.36
N VAL A 55 -3.78 -5.43 1.56
CA VAL A 55 -3.03 -4.41 0.79
C VAL A 55 -1.53 -4.59 1.01
N TRP A 56 -1.10 -4.77 2.27
CA TRP A 56 0.32 -4.92 2.58
C TRP A 56 0.91 -6.20 1.98
N LEU A 57 0.16 -7.31 2.02
CA LEU A 57 0.56 -8.56 1.36
C LEU A 57 0.82 -8.35 -0.14
N TRP A 58 -0.11 -7.71 -0.85
CA TRP A 58 0.06 -7.46 -2.28
C TRP A 58 1.20 -6.50 -2.57
N ASN A 59 1.41 -5.46 -1.76
CA ASN A 59 2.56 -4.58 -1.91
C ASN A 59 3.89 -5.35 -1.80
N LEU A 60 4.01 -6.23 -0.79
CA LEU A 60 5.19 -7.08 -0.61
C LEU A 60 5.39 -8.05 -1.78
N ILE A 61 4.32 -8.65 -2.29
CA ILE A 61 4.38 -9.53 -3.47
C ILE A 61 4.88 -8.75 -4.68
N GLN A 62 4.33 -7.56 -4.95
CA GLN A 62 4.71 -6.75 -6.11
C GLN A 62 6.17 -6.26 -6.01
N GLU A 63 6.57 -5.74 -4.86
CA GLU A 63 7.94 -5.29 -4.60
C GLU A 63 8.96 -6.43 -4.79
N ASN A 64 8.66 -7.60 -4.22
CA ASN A 64 9.53 -8.76 -4.34
C ASN A 64 9.53 -9.33 -5.76
N ALA A 65 8.38 -9.42 -6.42
CA ALA A 65 8.28 -9.90 -7.80
C ALA A 65 9.12 -9.03 -8.76
N VAL A 66 9.00 -7.71 -8.66
CA VAL A 66 9.82 -6.78 -9.46
C VAL A 66 11.31 -6.93 -9.13
N ARG A 67 11.66 -7.04 -7.84
CA ARG A 67 13.05 -7.24 -7.42
C ARG A 67 13.63 -8.53 -7.99
N HIS A 68 12.92 -9.65 -7.87
CA HIS A 68 13.34 -10.95 -8.40
C HIS A 68 13.46 -10.94 -9.92
N PHE A 69 12.52 -10.28 -10.60
CA PHE A 69 12.56 -10.12 -12.05
C PHE A 69 13.81 -9.35 -12.49
N GLN A 70 14.09 -8.19 -11.88
CA GLN A 70 15.25 -7.36 -12.20
C GLN A 70 16.59 -8.03 -11.86
N GLN A 71 16.64 -8.83 -10.80
CA GLN A 71 17.83 -9.56 -10.38
C GLN A 71 18.07 -10.86 -11.16
N HIS A 72 17.10 -11.31 -11.96
CA HIS A 72 17.25 -12.53 -12.74
C HIS A 72 18.37 -12.35 -13.78
N PRO A 73 19.42 -13.21 -13.81
CA PRO A 73 20.62 -12.98 -14.63
C PRO A 73 20.32 -12.73 -16.11
N ALA A 74 19.39 -13.48 -16.69
CA ALA A 74 19.02 -13.33 -18.10
C ALA A 74 18.24 -12.02 -18.36
N VAL A 75 17.40 -11.58 -17.42
CA VAL A 75 16.67 -10.30 -17.52
C VAL A 75 17.66 -9.15 -17.38
N HIS A 76 18.54 -9.22 -16.38
CA HIS A 76 19.58 -8.22 -16.14
C HIS A 76 20.52 -8.04 -17.34
N ALA A 77 20.82 -9.12 -18.08
CA ALA A 77 21.64 -9.06 -19.28
C ALA A 77 20.93 -8.39 -20.48
N GLU A 78 19.63 -8.66 -20.68
CA GLU A 78 18.85 -8.18 -21.83
C GLU A 78 18.26 -6.76 -21.62
N LEU A 79 18.05 -6.36 -20.37
CA LEU A 79 17.37 -5.11 -20.00
C LEU A 79 17.97 -3.86 -20.67
N PRO A 80 19.30 -3.62 -20.66
CA PRO A 80 19.86 -2.38 -21.22
C PRO A 80 19.60 -2.21 -22.72
N GLU A 81 19.68 -3.31 -23.49
CA GLU A 81 19.44 -3.26 -24.94
C GLU A 81 17.96 -3.05 -25.26
N LEU A 82 17.06 -3.68 -24.51
CA LEU A 82 15.62 -3.48 -24.70
C LEU A 82 15.17 -2.07 -24.29
N GLU A 83 15.73 -1.49 -23.23
CA GLU A 83 15.50 -0.08 -22.88
C GLU A 83 15.99 0.88 -23.98
N ARG A 84 17.17 0.61 -24.55
CA ARG A 84 17.72 1.38 -25.68
C ARG A 84 16.79 1.32 -26.89
N ARG A 85 16.29 0.13 -27.25
CA ARG A 85 15.36 -0.05 -28.39
C ARG A 85 14.00 0.60 -28.17
N VAL A 86 13.52 0.68 -26.93
CA VAL A 86 12.29 1.40 -26.61
C VAL A 86 12.50 2.91 -26.76
N THR A 87 13.59 3.44 -26.21
CA THR A 87 13.88 4.88 -26.22
C THR A 87 14.26 5.41 -27.61
N SER A 88 14.81 4.57 -28.49
CA SER A 88 15.03 4.89 -29.91
C SER A 88 13.76 4.77 -30.78
N GLY A 89 12.68 4.17 -30.25
CA GLY A 89 11.44 3.93 -30.98
C GLY A 89 11.47 2.69 -31.89
N ASP A 90 12.49 1.82 -31.77
CA ASP A 90 12.62 0.59 -32.56
C ASP A 90 11.56 -0.46 -32.16
N ILE A 91 11.15 -0.48 -30.88
CA ILE A 91 10.08 -1.34 -30.36
C ILE A 91 9.19 -0.59 -29.37
N SER A 92 7.97 -1.07 -29.16
CA SER A 92 7.07 -0.53 -28.15
C SER A 92 7.46 -1.00 -26.74
N PRO A 93 7.13 -0.22 -25.68
CA PRO A 93 7.32 -0.65 -24.29
C PRO A 93 6.62 -1.98 -23.96
N GLY A 94 5.43 -2.21 -24.52
CA GLY A 94 4.69 -3.46 -24.32
C GLY A 94 5.42 -4.68 -24.90
N LEU A 95 5.97 -4.55 -26.11
CA LEU A 95 6.76 -5.63 -26.73
C LEU A 95 8.05 -5.91 -25.93
N ALA A 96 8.74 -4.87 -25.46
CA ALA A 96 9.93 -5.05 -24.62
C ALA A 96 9.60 -5.79 -23.30
N ALA A 97 8.49 -5.44 -22.66
CA ALA A 97 8.02 -6.12 -21.45
C ALA A 97 7.71 -7.61 -21.72
N ASP A 98 7.02 -7.93 -22.82
CA ASP A 98 6.74 -9.32 -23.21
C ASP A 98 8.01 -10.12 -23.48
N LEU A 99 9.02 -9.50 -24.12
CA LEU A 99 10.31 -10.13 -24.36
C LEU A 99 11.05 -10.43 -23.06
N LEU A 100 11.12 -9.47 -22.13
CA LEU A 100 11.76 -9.67 -20.82
C LEU A 100 11.02 -10.73 -19.99
N LEU A 101 9.69 -10.78 -20.04
CA LEU A 101 8.88 -11.82 -19.41
C LEU A 101 9.18 -13.22 -19.98
N LYS A 102 9.35 -13.34 -21.30
CA LYS A 102 9.77 -14.60 -21.92
C LYS A 102 11.17 -15.02 -21.48
N VAL A 103 12.11 -14.08 -21.41
CA VAL A 103 13.47 -14.33 -20.92
C VAL A 103 13.44 -14.83 -19.48
N PHE A 104 12.61 -14.22 -18.64
CA PHE A 104 12.41 -14.64 -17.24
C PHE A 104 11.80 -16.05 -17.11
N SER A 105 10.88 -16.45 -18.00
CA SER A 105 10.18 -17.75 -17.90
C SER A 105 10.91 -18.93 -18.54
N THR A 106 11.93 -18.70 -19.36
CA THR A 106 12.56 -19.74 -20.21
C THR A 106 13.79 -20.37 -19.56
N VAL A 107 14.41 -19.72 -18.57
CA VAL A 107 15.60 -20.24 -17.90
C VAL A 107 15.17 -20.97 -16.62
N GLN A 108 15.26 -22.31 -16.65
CA GLN A 108 15.19 -23.18 -15.48
C GLN A 108 16.60 -23.55 -15.02
#